data_AF-A0A9D8TEM1-F1
#
_entry.id   AF-A0A9D8TEM1-F1
#
_cell.length_a   1.000
_cell.length_b   1.000
_cell.length_c   1.000
_cell.angle_alpha   90.00
_cell.angle_beta   90.00
_cell.angle_gamma   90.00
#
_symmetry.space_group_name_H-M   'P 1'
#
loop_
_entity.id
_entity.type
_entity.pdbx_description
1 polymer ?
#
loop_
_entity_poly.entity_id
_entity_poly.type
_entity_poly.pdbx_seq_one_letter_code
_entity_poly.pdbx_strand_id
1 'polypeptide(L)' 'MRSETMEIEDPRIKQIGKHIKDLRIAKGYSSAEIFAYEHGLNRVSYWRMEKGCNITIASLLRIIDIHHITLQEFFMGLE' A
#
# COMPACT_ATOMS: atom_id res chain seq x y z
N MET A 1 -19.83 18.30 22.60
CA MET A 1 -19.05 17.08 22.28
C MET A 1 -18.83 17.10 20.78
N ARG A 2 -17.57 17.12 20.32
CA ARG A 2 -17.24 17.08 18.89
C ARG A 2 -17.84 15.80 18.33
N SER A 3 -18.73 15.93 17.36
CA SER A 3 -19.17 14.81 16.54
C SER A 3 -17.91 14.26 15.85
N GLU A 4 -17.38 13.15 16.38
CA GLU A 4 -16.40 12.33 15.66
C GLU A 4 -17.13 11.78 14.43
N THR A 5 -17.02 12.49 13.31
CA THR A 5 -17.22 11.88 12.01
C THR A 5 -16.14 10.82 11.90
N MET A 6 -16.45 9.57 12.26
CA MET A 6 -15.67 8.43 11.83
C MET A 6 -15.73 8.48 10.31
N GLU A 7 -14.67 9.00 9.68
CA GLU A 7 -14.53 8.90 8.23
C GLU A 7 -14.59 7.42 7.92
N ILE A 8 -15.66 6.98 7.26
CA ILE A 8 -15.80 5.62 6.79
C ILE A 8 -14.76 5.49 5.67
N GLU A 9 -13.54 5.11 6.04
CA GLU A 9 -12.50 4.80 5.07
C GLU A 9 -13.03 3.64 4.21
N ASP A 10 -13.11 3.90 2.91
CA ASP A 10 -13.61 2.93 1.93
C ASP A 10 -12.88 1.59 2.13
N PRO A 11 -13.59 0.46 2.29
CA PRO A 11 -12.96 -0.83 2.54
C PRO A 11 -11.92 -1.20 1.47
N ARG A 12 -12.07 -0.67 0.24
CA ARG A 12 -11.11 -0.86 -0.86
C ARG A 12 -9.75 -0.24 -0.56
N ILE A 13 -9.67 0.83 0.23
CA ILE A 13 -8.40 1.43 0.66
C ILE A 13 -7.61 0.43 1.53
N LYS A 14 -8.30 -0.27 2.43
CA LYS A 14 -7.69 -1.31 3.26
C LYS A 14 -7.30 -2.53 2.44
N GLN A 15 -8.10 -2.91 1.44
CA GLN A 15 -7.74 -4.00 0.52
C GLN A 15 -6.50 -3.66 -0.30
N ILE A 16 -6.41 -2.44 -0.85
CA ILE A 16 -5.22 -1.95 -1.57
C ILE A 16 -3.98 -2.00 -0.66
N GLY A 17 -4.08 -1.49 0.58
CA GLY A 17 -2.99 -1.54 1.54
C GLY A 17 -2.54 -2.96 1.86
N LYS A 18 -3.49 -3.87 2.05
CA LYS A 18 -3.20 -5.30 2.23
C LYS A 18 -2.51 -5.90 1.00
N HIS A 19 -2.97 -5.57 -0.21
CA HIS A 19 -2.36 -6.07 -1.44
C HIS A 19 -0.91 -5.59 -1.59
N ILE A 20 -0.61 -4.33 -1.27
CA ILE A 20 0.77 -3.79 -1.22
C ILE A 20 1.65 -4.59 -0.25
N LYS A 21 1.10 -4.96 0.91
CA LYS A 21 1.79 -5.81 1.89
C LYS A 21 2.06 -7.21 1.36
N ASP A 22 1.07 -7.81 0.71
CA ASP A 22 1.18 -9.16 0.15
C ASP A 22 2.24 -9.21 -0.96
N LEU A 23 2.32 -8.17 -1.80
CA LEU A 23 3.38 -8.02 -2.82
C LEU A 23 4.78 -7.96 -2.20
N ARG A 24 4.95 -7.27 -1.07
CA ARG A 24 6.22 -7.23 -0.34
C ARG A 24 6.60 -8.61 0.21
N ILE A 25 5.65 -9.31 0.82
CA ILE A 25 5.87 -10.65 1.37
C ILE A 25 6.22 -11.64 0.24
N ALA A 26 5.56 -11.53 -0.92
CA ALA A 26 5.85 -12.34 -2.10
C ALA A 26 7.28 -12.14 -2.63
N LYS A 27 7.86 -10.94 -2.46
CA LYS A 27 9.28 -10.68 -2.74
C LYS A 27 10.26 -11.19 -1.68
N GLY A 28 9.78 -11.81 -0.60
CA GLY A 28 10.61 -12.37 0.48
C GLY A 28 10.97 -11.39 1.59
N TYR A 29 10.37 -10.19 1.62
CA TYR A 29 10.64 -9.20 2.66
C TYR A 29 9.71 -9.39 3.85
N SER A 30 10.27 -9.75 5.01
CA SER A 30 9.50 -9.83 6.27
C SER A 30 9.22 -8.46 6.88
N SER A 31 10.07 -7.46 6.63
CA SER A 31 9.95 -6.11 7.21
C SER A 31 9.65 -5.04 6.15
N ALA A 32 8.65 -4.21 6.46
CA ALA A 32 8.30 -3.01 5.72
C ALA A 32 9.46 -2.00 5.65
N GLU A 33 10.23 -1.91 6.74
CA GLU A 33 11.35 -0.97 6.84
C GLU A 33 12.49 -1.37 5.92
N ILE A 34 12.79 -2.67 5.82
CA ILE A 34 13.83 -3.20 4.94
C ILE A 34 13.43 -2.97 3.49
N PHE A 35 12.20 -3.33 3.12
CA PHE A 35 11.68 -3.09 1.76
C PHE A 35 11.75 -1.61 1.38
N ALA A 36 11.29 -0.73 2.28
CA ALA A 36 11.31 0.70 2.03
C ALA A 36 12.74 1.24 1.89
N TYR A 37 13.69 0.78 2.70
CA TYR A 37 15.08 1.19 2.61
C TYR A 37 15.72 0.76 1.29
N GLU A 38 15.57 -0.51 0.91
CA GLU A 38 16.16 -1.09 -0.31
C GLU A 38 15.61 -0.44 -1.59
N HIS A 39 14.35 -0.01 -1.59
CA HIS A 39 13.70 0.62 -2.74
C HIS A 39 13.62 2.15 -2.66
N GLY A 40 14.32 2.77 -1.71
CA GLY A 40 14.39 4.23 -1.57
C GLY A 40 13.03 4.89 -1.30
N LEU A 41 12.18 4.23 -0.51
CA LEU A 41 10.88 4.72 -0.04
C LEU A 41 10.99 5.27 1.38
N ASN A 42 10.09 6.19 1.73
CA ASN A 42 9.96 6.61 3.12
C ASN A 42 9.34 5.48 3.95
N ARG A 43 10.06 5.01 4.99
CA ARG A 43 9.66 3.88 5.85
C ARG A 43 8.29 4.08 6.51
N VAL A 44 8.05 5.28 7.05
CA VAL A 44 6.80 5.60 7.76
C VAL A 44 5.64 5.68 6.78
N SER A 45 5.84 6.34 5.63
CA SER A 45 4.83 6.42 4.58
C SER A 45 4.48 5.02 4.09
N TYR A 46 5.46 4.20 3.72
CA TYR A 46 5.23 2.86 3.21
C TYR A 46 4.46 1.97 4.20
N TRP A 47 4.85 1.99 5.48
CA TRP A 47 4.12 1.26 6.52
C TRP A 47 2.66 1.71 6.66
N ARG A 48 2.38 3.02 6.53
CA ARG A 48 1.01 3.54 6.52
C ARG A 48 0.23 3.07 5.28
N MET A 49 0.87 3.02 4.12
CA MET A 49 0.26 2.49 2.89
C MET A 49 -0.22 1.05 3.10
N GLU A 50 0.64 0.20 3.68
CA GLU A 50 0.30 -1.20 3.99
C GLU A 50 -0.85 -1.36 4.99
N LYS A 51 -1.06 -0.38 5.86
CA LYS A 51 -2.17 -0.35 6.83
C LYS A 51 -3.49 0.10 6.21
N GLY A 52 -3.46 0.60 4.96
CA GLY A 52 -4.60 1.20 4.29
C GLY A 52 -4.78 2.64 4.74
N CYS A 53 -4.12 3.56 4.05
CA CYS A 53 -4.34 4.99 4.18
C CYS A 53 -4.64 5.58 2.81
N ASN A 54 -5.19 6.80 2.78
CA ASN A 54 -5.28 7.52 1.52
C ASN A 54 -3.87 7.80 0.97
N ILE A 55 -3.62 7.40 -0.27
CA ILE A 55 -2.34 7.55 -0.96
C ILE A 55 -2.54 8.27 -2.29
N THR A 56 -1.49 8.92 -2.76
CA THR A 56 -1.52 9.49 -4.12
C THR A 56 -1.33 8.38 -5.16
N ILE A 57 -1.92 8.57 -6.34
CA ILE A 57 -1.73 7.67 -7.47
C ILE A 57 -0.23 7.56 -7.84
N ALA A 58 0.54 8.64 -7.72
CA ALA A 58 1.98 8.61 -7.96
C ALA A 58 2.72 7.64 -7.02
N SER A 59 2.36 7.62 -5.73
CA SER A 59 2.93 6.67 -4.77
C SER A 59 2.54 5.24 -5.11
N LEU A 60 1.29 5.00 -5.52
CA LEU A 60 0.82 3.69 -5.95
C LEU A 60 1.58 3.18 -7.19
N LEU A 61 1.70 4.02 -8.22
CA LEU A 61 2.44 3.68 -9.45
C LEU A 61 3.90 3.31 -9.16
N ARG A 62 4.55 4.05 -8.26
CA ARG A 62 5.93 3.73 -7.85
C ARG A 62 6.05 2.34 -7.22
N ILE A 63 5.07 1.92 -6.42
CA ILE A 63 5.05 0.55 -5.86
C ILE A 63 4.88 -0.47 -6.97
N ILE A 64 3.93 -0.24 -7.88
CA ILE A 64 3.67 -1.11 -9.04
C ILE A 64 4.95 -1.27 -9.88
N ASP A 65 5.65 -0.18 -10.17
CA ASP A 65 6.93 -0.17 -10.90
C ASP A 65 8.02 -0.96 -10.18
N ILE A 66 8.15 -0.82 -8.85
CA ILE A 66 9.10 -1.59 -8.04
C ILE A 66 8.80 -3.09 -8.13
N HIS A 67 7.53 -3.48 -8.20
CA HIS A 67 7.11 -4.88 -8.32
C HIS A 67 7.16 -5.40 -9.76
N HIS A 68 7.40 -4.55 -10.76
CA HIS A 68 7.43 -4.92 -12.18
C HIS A 68 6.14 -5.61 -12.66
N ILE A 69 5.00 -5.17 -12.13
CA ILE A 69 3.67 -5.65 -12.53
C ILE A 69 2.89 -4.52 -13.21
N THR A 70 1.83 -4.86 -13.92
CA THR A 70 0.92 -3.87 -14.52
C THR A 70 -0.12 -3.38 -13.52
N LEU A 71 -0.73 -2.22 -13.81
CA LEU A 71 -1.91 -1.75 -13.07
C LEU A 71 -3.04 -2.80 -13.07
N GLN A 72 -3.26 -3.47 -14.20
CA GLN A 72 -4.29 -4.49 -14.32
C GLN A 72 -4.02 -5.67 -13.37
N GLU A 73 -2.78 -6.15 -13.31
CA GLU A 73 -2.38 -7.22 -12.39
C GLU A 73 -2.52 -6.78 -10.93
N PHE A 74 -2.15 -5.54 -10.61
CA PHE A 74 -2.30 -5.00 -9.26
C PHE A 74 -3.78 -4.95 -8.80
N PHE A 75 -4.69 -4.56 -9.69
CA PHE A 75 -6.12 -4.48 -9.36
C PHE A 75 -6.89 -5.79 -9.59
N MET A 76 -6.22 -6.86 -10.02
CA MET A 76 -6.86 -8.15 -10.24
C MET A 76 -7.33 -8.75 -8.92
N GLY A 77 -8.64 -8.97 -8.79
CA GLY A 77 -9.24 -9.56 -7.58
C GLY A 77 -9.53 -8.57 -6.45
N LEU A 78 -9.47 -7.26 -6.72
CA LEU A 78 -10.04 -6.23 -5.85
C LEU A 78 -11.51 -5.97 -6.25
N GLU A 79 -12.42 -5.98 -5.26
CA GLU A 79 -13.88 -5.73 -5.42
C GLU A 79 -14.32 -4.43 -4.71
#